data_AF-A0A970MYU5-F1
#
_entry.id   AF-A0A970MYU5-F1
#
_cell.length_a   1.000
_cell.length_b   1.000
_cell.length_c   1.000
_cell.angle_alpha   90.00
_cell.angle_beta   90.00
_cell.angle_gamma   90.00
#
_symmetry.space_group_name_H-M   'P 1'
#
loop_
_entity.id
_entity.type
_entity.pdbx_description
1 polymer ?
#
loop_
_entity_poly.entity_id
_entity_poly.type
_entity_poly.pdbx_seq_one_letter_code
_entity_poly.pdbx_strand_id
1 'polypeptide(L)'
;MLNNDGSVIIANIGTEKGYLPNDKVEIHKKGKVLRDPDTGEILRVMTELIATGTITKIEEKTAEISFVVVEGGSVPKDGDAVKFVEAAKAP
;
A
#
# COMPACT_ATOMS: atom_id res chain seq x y z
N MET A 1 26.77 2.78 -12.22
CA MET A 1 26.07 3.56 -11.19
C MET A 1 24.66 3.01 -11.13
N LEU A 2 24.32 2.18 -10.13
CA LEU A 2 22.93 1.74 -9.93
C LEU A 2 22.26 2.76 -9.03
N ASN A 3 21.40 3.60 -9.59
CA ASN A 3 20.59 4.54 -8.84
C ASN A 3 19.35 3.80 -8.33
N ASN A 4 19.47 3.19 -7.15
CA ASN A 4 18.36 2.53 -6.50
C ASN A 4 17.80 3.51 -5.48
N ASP A 5 16.86 4.35 -5.90
CA ASP A 5 16.09 5.28 -5.04
C ASP A 5 15.11 4.54 -4.10
N GLY A 6 15.49 3.32 -3.66
CA GLY A 6 15.58 2.92 -2.26
C GLY A 6 14.37 3.16 -1.36
N SER A 7 13.18 3.17 -1.93
CA SER A 7 11.96 3.49 -1.22
C SER A 7 11.27 2.17 -0.87
N VAL A 8 11.76 1.50 0.18
CA VAL A 8 11.19 0.26 0.71
C VAL A 8 10.40 0.59 1.98
N ILE A 9 9.17 0.10 2.08
CA ILE A 9 8.40 0.09 3.34
C ILE A 9 8.19 -1.33 3.84
N ILE A 10 7.98 -1.44 5.15
CA ILE A 10 7.51 -2.68 5.79
C ILE A 10 6.03 -2.51 6.09
N ALA A 11 5.20 -3.39 5.52
CA ALA A 11 3.77 -3.41 5.78
C ALA A 11 3.38 -4.63 6.61
N ASN A 12 2.35 -4.48 7.45
CA ASN A 12 1.71 -5.58 8.18
C ASN A 12 0.77 -6.37 7.25
N ILE A 13 1.35 -6.88 6.18
CA ILE A 13 0.77 -7.83 5.24
C ILE A 13 1.74 -8.99 5.15
N GLY A 14 1.26 -10.21 4.99
CA GLY A 14 2.12 -11.39 5.01
C GLY A 14 1.44 -12.55 4.31
N THR A 15 2.12 -13.69 4.29
CA THR A 15 1.59 -14.91 3.66
C THR A 15 0.30 -15.39 4.31
N GLU A 16 0.06 -15.11 5.60
CA GLU A 16 -1.22 -15.39 6.28
C GLU A 16 -2.41 -14.65 5.63
N LYS A 17 -2.16 -13.51 4.98
CA LYS A 17 -3.17 -12.73 4.25
C LYS A 17 -3.21 -13.06 2.75
N GLY A 18 -2.45 -14.06 2.30
CA GLY A 18 -2.45 -14.54 0.91
C GLY A 18 -1.61 -13.72 -0.07
N TYR A 19 -0.74 -12.83 0.43
CA TYR A 19 0.19 -12.08 -0.42
C TYR A 19 1.39 -12.96 -0.81
N LEU A 20 1.98 -12.67 -1.97
CA LEU A 20 3.11 -13.36 -2.55
C LEU A 20 4.22 -12.38 -2.97
N PRO A 21 5.47 -12.84 -3.10
CA PRO A 21 6.53 -12.05 -3.72
C PRO A 21 6.14 -11.64 -5.15
N ASN A 22 6.52 -10.42 -5.53
CA ASN A 22 6.20 -9.76 -6.80
C ASN A 22 4.73 -9.32 -6.98
N ASP A 23 3.87 -9.49 -5.98
CA ASP A 23 2.53 -8.93 -6.04
C ASP A 23 2.57 -7.41 -6.14
N LYS A 24 1.63 -6.86 -6.90
CA LYS A 24 1.46 -5.44 -7.07
C LYS A 24 0.46 -4.90 -6.06
N VAL A 25 0.87 -3.83 -5.41
CA VAL A 25 0.07 -3.14 -4.41
C VAL A 25 -0.01 -1.66 -4.73
N GLU A 26 -1.07 -1.04 -4.26
CA GLU A 26 -1.24 0.41 -4.25
C GLU A 26 -1.17 0.90 -2.82
N ILE A 27 -0.48 2.01 -2.61
CA ILE A 27 -0.38 2.67 -1.32
C ILE A 27 -1.24 3.92 -1.40
N HIS A 28 -2.28 3.94 -0.58
CA HIS A 28 -3.23 5.04 -0.51
C HIS A 28 -3.06 5.80 0.79
N LYS A 29 -2.96 7.12 0.70
CA LYS A 29 -3.02 8.01 1.85
C LYS A 29 -4.39 7.91 2.48
N LYS A 30 -4.43 7.60 3.78
CA LYS A 30 -5.69 7.59 4.51
C LYS A 30 -6.18 9.03 4.66
N GLY A 31 -7.19 9.39 3.87
CA GLY A 31 -7.81 10.70 3.90
C GLY A 31 -8.89 10.81 4.95
N LYS A 32 -9.76 11.81 4.78
CA LYS A 32 -10.88 12.04 5.70
C LYS A 32 -11.89 10.90 5.62
N VAL A 33 -12.33 10.45 6.79
CA VAL A 33 -13.47 9.57 6.92
C VAL A 33 -14.71 10.45 6.81
N LEU A 34 -15.47 10.29 5.73
CA LEU A 34 -16.80 10.88 5.63
C LEU A 34 -17.70 10.13 6.61
N ARG A 35 -18.09 10.82 7.67
CA ARG A 35 -19.05 10.33 8.65
C ARG A 35 -20.36 11.04 8.45
N ASP A 36 -21.45 10.31 8.63
CA ASP A 36 -22.78 10.88 8.75
C ASP A 36 -22.82 11.74 10.02
N PRO A 37 -23.18 13.04 9.92
CA PRO A 37 -23.22 13.92 11.07
C PRO A 37 -24.36 13.61 12.05
N ASP A 38 -25.42 12.94 11.58
CA ASP A 38 -26.62 12.64 12.35
C ASP A 38 -26.51 11.28 13.06
N THR A 39 -25.97 10.27 12.39
CA THR A 39 -25.83 8.90 12.95
C THR A 39 -24.43 8.58 13.46
N GLY A 40 -23.41 9.32 13.04
CA GLY A 40 -22.01 9.02 13.33
C GLY A 40 -21.44 7.84 12.52
N GLU A 41 -22.21 7.27 11.60
CA GLU A 41 -21.79 6.14 10.78
C GLU A 41 -20.72 6.54 9.77
N ILE A 42 -19.80 5.61 9.48
CA ILE A 42 -18.77 5.84 8.46
C ILE A 42 -19.39 5.56 7.09
N LEU A 43 -19.66 6.62 6.35
CA LEU A 43 -20.23 6.54 4.99
C LEU A 43 -19.16 6.15 3.97
N ARG A 44 -17.97 6.76 4.06
CA ARG A 44 -16.90 6.52 3.09
C ARG A 44 -15.54 6.91 3.65
N VAL A 45 -14.52 6.08 3.43
CA VAL A 45 -13.12 6.48 3.66
C VAL A 45 -12.56 6.98 2.35
N MET A 46 -12.31 8.29 2.24
CA MET A 46 -11.60 8.82 1.08
C MET A 46 -10.13 8.44 1.22
N THR A 47 -9.61 7.68 0.27
CA THR A 47 -8.19 7.32 0.20
C THR A 47 -7.65 7.80 -1.13
N GLU A 48 -6.49 8.42 -1.13
CA GLU A 48 -5.86 8.96 -2.33
C GLU A 48 -4.65 8.12 -2.68
N LEU A 49 -4.54 7.68 -3.94
CA LEU A 49 -3.38 6.93 -4.39
C LEU A 49 -2.13 7.84 -4.35
N ILE A 50 -1.13 7.46 -3.57
CA ILE A 50 0.11 8.24 -3.42
C ILE A 50 1.34 7.51 -3.94
N ALA A 51 1.31 6.17 -3.97
CA ALA A 51 2.40 5.38 -4.51
C ALA A 51 1.88 4.03 -5.00
N THR A 52 2.59 3.43 -5.94
CA THR A 52 2.42 2.02 -6.32
C THR A 52 3.62 1.23 -5.81
N GLY A 53 3.46 -0.05 -5.53
CA GLY A 53 4.54 -0.87 -4.99
C GLY A 53 4.48 -2.31 -5.44
N THR A 54 5.62 -2.97 -5.27
CA THR A 54 5.82 -4.39 -5.55
C THR A 54 6.41 -5.03 -4.30
N ILE A 55 5.81 -6.15 -3.87
CA ILE A 55 6.33 -6.93 -2.75
C ILE A 55 7.68 -7.55 -3.17
N THR A 56 8.76 -7.13 -2.53
CA THR A 56 10.11 -7.67 -2.79
C THR A 56 10.44 -8.85 -1.89
N LYS A 57 9.90 -8.85 -0.67
CA LYS A 57 10.08 -9.92 0.29
C LYS A 57 8.86 -10.04 1.18
N ILE A 58 8.51 -11.26 1.54
CA ILE A 58 7.35 -11.53 2.38
C ILE A 58 7.69 -12.56 3.45
N GLU A 59 7.11 -12.34 4.62
CA GLU A 59 7.17 -13.17 5.81
C GLU A 59 5.74 -13.53 6.24
N GLU A 60 5.61 -14.24 7.36
CA GLU A 60 4.31 -14.68 7.88
C GLU A 60 3.33 -13.51 8.10
N LYS A 61 3.84 -12.42 8.70
CA LYS A 61 3.04 -11.26 9.15
C LYS A 61 3.44 -9.94 8.52
N THR A 62 4.57 -9.91 7.82
CA THR A 62 5.22 -8.69 7.32
C THR A 62 5.70 -8.85 5.89
N ALA A 63 5.74 -7.75 5.15
CA ALA A 63 6.26 -7.73 3.80
C ALA A 63 7.05 -6.44 3.55
N GLU A 64 8.17 -6.58 2.85
CA GLU A 64 8.94 -5.48 2.30
C GLU A 64 8.36 -5.15 0.92
N ILE A 65 7.97 -3.89 0.73
CA ILE A 65 7.39 -3.37 -0.51
C ILE A 65 8.32 -2.30 -1.03
N SER A 66 8.87 -2.51 -2.22
CA SER A 66 9.51 -1.44 -2.98
C SER A 66 8.42 -0.61 -3.65
N PHE A 67 8.42 0.71 -3.42
CA PHE A 67 7.39 1.60 -3.94
C PHE A 67 7.95 2.72 -4.81
N VAL A 68 7.08 3.25 -5.66
CA VAL A 68 7.30 4.44 -6.49
C VAL A 68 6.15 5.40 -6.24
N VAL A 69 6.48 6.62 -5.82
CA VAL A 69 5.49 7.69 -5.63
C VAL A 69 4.91 8.06 -6.98
N VAL A 70 3.57 8.13 -7.08
CA VAL A 70 2.90 8.53 -8.32
C VAL A 70 3.05 10.04 -8.52
N GLU A 71 2.84 10.52 -9.75
CA GLU A 71 2.87 11.97 -10.03
C GLU A 71 1.84 12.71 -9.17
N GLY A 72 2.28 13.75 -8.45
CA GLY A 72 1.44 14.47 -7.48
C GLY A 72 1.18 13.73 -6.16
N GLY A 73 1.71 12.52 -6.01
CA GLY A 73 1.67 11.74 -4.77
C GLY A 73 2.63 12.27 -3.70
N SER A 74 2.59 11.63 -2.53
CA SER A 74 3.52 11.89 -1.42
C SER A 74 4.20 10.61 -0.97
N VAL A 75 5.35 10.74 -0.30
CA VAL A 75 6.03 9.59 0.32
C VAL A 75 5.07 8.90 1.31
N PRO A 76 4.86 7.57 1.17
CA PRO A 76 4.15 6.75 2.14
C PRO A 76 4.68 6.91 3.56
N LYS A 77 3.77 6.89 4.53
CA LYS A 77 4.10 6.97 5.96
C LYS A 77 3.25 6.00 6.77
N ASP A 78 3.60 5.88 8.05
CA ASP A 78 2.86 5.08 9.00
C ASP A 78 1.38 5.48 9.04
N GLY A 79 0.51 4.49 8.91
CA GLY A 79 -0.95 4.67 8.90
C GLY A 79 -1.59 4.81 7.52
N ASP A 80 -0.79 4.90 6.44
CA ASP A 80 -1.30 4.77 5.08
C ASP A 80 -1.75 3.33 4.78
N ALA A 81 -2.69 3.20 3.84
CA ALA A 81 -3.34 1.94 3.53
C ALA A 81 -2.68 1.27 2.33
N VAL A 82 -2.29 0.01 2.48
CA VAL A 82 -1.84 -0.83 1.35
C VAL A 82 -3.03 -1.62 0.82
N LYS A 83 -3.30 -1.52 -0.48
CA LYS A 83 -4.33 -2.27 -1.18
C LYS A 83 -3.69 -3.21 -2.18
N PHE A 84 -4.17 -4.44 -2.20
CA PHE A 84 -3.80 -5.39 -3.24
C PHE A 84 -4.42 -4.98 -4.57
N VAL A 85 -3.63 -5.01 -5.65
CA VAL A 85 -4.08 -4.64 -7.00
C VAL A 85 -4.15 -5.88 -7.87
N GLU A 86 -3.02 -6.56 -8.01
CA GLU A 86 -2.88 -7.68 -8.92
C GLU A 86 -1.82 -8.63 -8.37
N ALA A 87 -2.08 -9.93 -8.52
CA ALA A 87 -1.08 -10.94 -8.24
C ALA A 87 0.06 -10.80 -9.23
N ALA A 88 1.28 -11.19 -8.84
CA ALA A 88 2.35 -11.37 -9.79
C ALA A 88 1.86 -12.26 -10.94
N LYS A 89 1.88 -11.78 -12.19
CA LYS A 89 1.63 -12.64 -13.34
C LYS A 89 2.71 -13.73 -13.33
N ALA A 90 2.28 -14.98 -13.23
CA ALA A 90 3.16 -16.11 -13.46
C ALA A 90 3.75 -15.98 -14.89
N PRO A 91 5.08 -16.12 -15.06
CA PRO A 91 5.72 -16.10 -16.37
C PRO A 91 5.28 -17.27 -17.26
#